data_AF-A0A7S3AJS6-F1
#
_entry.id   AF-A0A7S3AJS6-F1
#
_cell.length_a   1.000
_cell.length_b   1.000
_cell.length_c   1.000
_cell.angle_alpha   90.00
_cell.angle_beta   90.00
_cell.angle_gamma   90.00
#
_symmetry.space_group_name_H-M   'P 1'
#
loop_
_entity.id
_entity.type
_entity.pdbx_description
1 polymer ?
#
loop_
_entity_poly.entity_id
_entity_poly.type
_entity_poly.pdbx_seq_one_letter_code
_entity_poly.pdbx_strand_id
1 'polypeptide(L)'
;WTPRWSDEVVEAMDIWSFAGTIGVTLLIMESGMHINFEKVRQIGGKALIVAIIGTVAPMIVGMLLVAVLFPGKLYPDGFSAGCALAPTSVGISIKLLGDAKMLNSMAGQTTLTAAFIDDVFSLVLLGLLSSLADGAENLA
;
A
#
# COMPACT_ATOMS: atom_id res chain seq x y z
N TRP A 1 4.71 -38.89 10.99
CA TRP A 1 4.14 -37.57 10.65
C TRP A 1 4.54 -36.62 11.76
N THR A 2 5.61 -35.85 11.56
CA THR A 2 6.02 -34.78 12.48
C THR A 2 5.51 -33.45 11.90
N PRO A 3 4.81 -32.61 12.68
CA PRO A 3 4.34 -31.32 12.19
C PRO A 3 5.54 -30.45 11.79
N ARG A 4 5.61 -30.04 10.52
CA ARG A 4 6.69 -29.20 9.93
C ARG A 4 6.72 -27.76 10.49
N TRP A 5 5.81 -27.41 11.38
CA TRP A 5 5.67 -26.08 12.00
C TRP A 5 6.55 -25.89 13.24
N SER A 6 7.30 -26.91 13.68
CA SER A 6 8.16 -26.82 14.88
C SER A 6 9.51 -26.16 14.62
N ASP A 7 9.91 -26.00 13.35
CA ASP A 7 11.26 -25.57 12.96
C ASP A 7 11.29 -24.12 12.45
N GLU A 8 10.13 -23.46 12.33
CA GLU A 8 10.09 -22.01 12.18
C GLU A 8 10.42 -21.40 13.55
N VAL A 9 11.68 -20.96 13.69
CA VAL A 9 12.05 -20.00 14.71
C VAL A 9 11.22 -18.77 14.45
N VAL A 10 10.07 -18.65 15.13
CA VAL A 10 9.31 -17.41 15.18
C VAL A 10 10.25 -16.42 15.88
N GLU A 11 10.99 -15.63 15.10
CA GLU A 11 11.75 -14.52 15.64
C GLU A 11 10.74 -13.64 16.37
N ALA A 12 10.82 -13.65 17.71
CA ALA A 12 9.97 -12.82 18.52
C ALA A 12 10.23 -11.36 18.11
N MET A 13 9.17 -10.67 17.72
CA MET A 13 9.27 -9.28 17.29
C MET A 13 9.93 -8.45 18.39
N ASP A 14 10.93 -7.65 18.02
CA ASP A 14 11.58 -6.73 18.96
C ASP A 14 10.54 -5.81 19.62
N ILE A 15 10.79 -5.40 20.86
CA ILE A 15 9.85 -4.63 21.67
C ILE A 15 9.41 -3.34 20.96
N TRP A 16 10.31 -2.70 20.20
CA TRP A 16 10.01 -1.49 19.45
C TRP A 16 9.10 -1.76 18.26
N SER A 17 9.35 -2.87 17.55
CA SER A 17 8.51 -3.30 16.43
C SER A 17 7.11 -3.67 16.94
N PHE A 18 7.02 -4.39 18.05
CA PHE A 18 5.73 -4.75 18.67
C PHE A 18 4.93 -3.52 19.10
N ALA A 19 5.56 -2.61 19.84
CA ALA A 19 4.92 -1.36 20.22
C ALA A 19 4.47 -0.54 19.00
N GLY A 20 5.30 -0.48 17.95
CA GLY A 20 4.99 0.21 16.70
C GLY A 20 3.78 -0.38 15.97
N THR A 21 3.72 -1.70 15.81
CA THR A 21 2.59 -2.38 15.15
C THR A 21 1.29 -2.15 15.91
N ILE A 22 1.29 -2.21 17.24
CA ILE A 22 0.12 -1.88 18.06
C ILE A 22 -0.27 -0.41 17.89
N GLY A 23 0.69 0.52 17.93
CA GLY A 23 0.44 1.95 17.77
C GLY A 23 -0.19 2.30 16.42
N VAL A 24 0.34 1.75 15.32
CA VAL A 24 -0.21 1.94 13.97
C VAL A 24 -1.60 1.32 13.85
N THR A 25 -1.80 0.13 14.42
CA THR A 25 -3.12 -0.53 14.41
C THR A 25 -4.17 0.31 15.13
N LEU A 26 -3.84 0.84 16.31
CA LEU A 26 -4.73 1.73 17.06
C LEU A 26 -5.00 3.04 16.32
N LEU A 27 -4.00 3.61 15.65
CA LEU A 27 -4.15 4.83 14.85
C LEU A 27 -5.12 4.63 13.67
N ILE A 28 -4.98 3.51 12.94
CA ILE A 28 -5.88 3.18 11.83
C ILE A 28 -7.30 2.92 12.37
N MET A 29 -7.44 2.23 13.50
CA MET A 29 -8.72 2.01 14.17
C MET A 29 -9.41 3.33 14.57
N GLU A 30 -8.70 4.21 15.27
CA GLU A 30 -9.20 5.51 15.71
C GLU A 30 -9.68 6.34 14.50
N SER A 31 -8.90 6.33 13.42
CA SER A 31 -9.27 7.01 12.19
C SER A 31 -10.53 6.44 11.57
N GLY A 32 -10.63 5.11 11.51
CA GLY A 32 -11.83 4.41 11.06
C GLY A 32 -13.09 4.82 11.82
N MET A 33 -12.97 5.07 13.13
CA MET A 33 -14.09 5.56 13.96
C MET A 33 -14.52 6.99 13.61
N HIS A 34 -13.63 7.82 13.06
CA HIS A 34 -13.93 9.19 12.66
C HIS A 34 -14.49 9.30 11.23
N ILE A 35 -14.54 8.20 10.48
CA ILE A 35 -15.00 8.23 9.09
C ILE A 35 -16.52 8.34 9.01
N ASN A 36 -16.98 9.27 8.18
CA ASN A 36 -18.38 9.42 7.87
C ASN A 36 -18.73 8.60 6.62
N PHE A 37 -19.23 7.38 6.81
CA PHE A 37 -19.58 6.46 5.72
C PHE A 37 -20.56 7.04 4.69
N GLU A 38 -21.41 7.97 5.11
CA GLU A 38 -22.37 8.64 4.23
C GLU A 38 -21.67 9.58 3.23
N LYS A 39 -20.66 10.32 3.70
CA LYS A 39 -19.77 11.12 2.84
C LYS A 39 -18.92 10.23 1.95
N VAL A 40 -18.36 9.14 2.49
CA VAL A 40 -17.55 8.17 1.72
C VAL A 40 -18.32 7.64 0.52
N ARG A 41 -19.60 7.30 0.69
CA ARG A 41 -20.45 6.83 -0.42
C ARG A 41 -20.66 7.89 -1.50
N GLN A 42 -20.78 9.16 -1.12
CA GLN A 42 -20.97 10.26 -2.07
C GLN A 42 -19.69 10.59 -2.84
N ILE A 43 -18.52 10.47 -2.20
CA ILE A 43 -17.22 10.82 -2.81
C ILE A 43 -16.47 9.62 -3.37
N GLY A 44 -16.96 8.40 -3.19
CA GLY A 44 -16.28 7.17 -3.58
C GLY A 44 -15.86 7.12 -5.06
N GLY A 45 -16.68 7.67 -5.96
CA GLY A 45 -16.30 7.78 -7.37
C GLY A 45 -15.09 8.70 -7.62
N LYS A 46 -15.00 9.83 -6.90
CA LYS A 46 -13.84 10.72 -6.97
C LYS A 46 -12.62 10.08 -6.31
N ALA A 47 -12.81 9.42 -5.17
CA ALA A 47 -11.76 8.71 -4.46
C ALA A 47 -11.16 7.57 -5.32
N LEU A 48 -11.97 6.86 -6.10
CA LEU A 48 -11.49 5.84 -7.03
C LEU A 48 -10.57 6.41 -8.10
N ILE A 49 -10.94 7.56 -8.69
CA ILE A 49 -10.09 8.23 -9.70
C ILE A 49 -8.76 8.66 -9.06
N VAL A 50 -8.81 9.21 -7.85
CA VAL A 50 -7.61 9.60 -7.09
C VAL A 50 -6.74 8.38 -6.79
N ALA A 51 -7.33 7.26 -6.37
CA ALA A 51 -6.60 6.02 -6.13
C ALA A 51 -5.93 5.51 -7.41
N ILE A 52 -6.67 5.37 -8.51
CA ILE A 52 -6.11 4.89 -9.79
C ILE A 52 -4.96 5.77 -10.27
N ILE A 53 -5.12 7.09 -10.26
CA ILE A 53 -4.05 8.01 -10.67
C ILE A 53 -2.88 7.91 -9.69
N GLY A 54 -3.18 7.85 -8.38
CA GLY A 54 -2.20 7.71 -7.30
C GLY A 54 -1.37 6.43 -7.39
N THR A 55 -1.92 5.33 -7.89
CA THR A 55 -1.20 4.06 -8.10
C THR A 55 -0.46 4.06 -9.45
N VAL A 56 -1.16 4.41 -10.54
CA VAL A 56 -0.67 4.24 -11.91
C VAL A 56 0.43 5.25 -12.25
N ALA A 57 0.31 6.50 -11.79
CA ALA A 57 1.31 7.52 -12.08
C ALA A 57 2.70 7.20 -11.51
N PRO A 58 2.88 6.92 -10.20
CA PRO A 58 4.19 6.54 -9.67
C PRO A 58 4.68 5.19 -10.24
N MET A 59 3.78 4.27 -10.57
CA MET A 59 4.16 3.01 -11.23
C MET A 59 4.80 3.25 -12.60
N ILE A 60 4.18 4.07 -13.44
CA ILE A 60 4.74 4.45 -14.75
C ILE A 60 6.06 5.20 -14.57
N VAL A 61 6.13 6.13 -13.61
CA VAL A 61 7.36 6.88 -13.34
C VAL A 61 8.50 5.94 -12.93
N GLY A 62 8.25 4.97 -12.04
CA GLY A 62 9.26 3.99 -11.64
C GLY A 62 9.73 3.11 -12.81
N MET A 63 8.80 2.64 -13.62
CA MET A 63 9.11 1.82 -14.80
C MET A 63 9.93 2.58 -15.83
N LEU A 64 9.57 3.85 -16.12
CA LEU A 64 10.32 4.71 -17.03
C LEU A 64 11.70 5.07 -16.48
N LEU A 65 11.80 5.33 -15.17
CA LEU A 65 13.08 5.63 -14.51
C LEU A 65 14.07 4.48 -14.73
N VAL A 66 13.63 3.23 -14.50
CA VAL A 66 14.47 2.05 -14.75
C VAL A 66 14.80 1.92 -16.23
N ALA A 67 13.84 2.13 -17.14
CA ALA A 67 14.10 2.02 -18.57
C ALA A 67 15.13 3.03 -19.09
N VAL A 68 15.15 4.25 -18.52
CA VAL A 68 16.11 5.30 -18.89
C VAL A 68 17.49 5.02 -18.29
N LEU A 69 17.55 4.61 -17.03
CA LEU A 69 18.83 4.33 -16.35
C LEU A 69 19.46 3.01 -16.83
N PHE A 70 18.64 2.04 -17.20
CA PHE A 70 19.03 0.71 -17.62
C PHE A 70 18.30 0.30 -18.92
N PRO A 71 18.87 0.65 -20.09
CA PRO A 71 18.27 0.34 -21.38
C PRO A 71 17.98 -1.16 -21.52
N GLY A 72 16.75 -1.49 -21.93
CA GLY A 72 16.31 -2.88 -22.12
C GLY A 72 15.77 -3.59 -20.87
N LYS A 73 15.86 -2.98 -19.68
CA LYS A 73 15.36 -3.56 -18.41
C LYS A 73 13.94 -3.11 -18.03
N LEU A 74 13.07 -2.96 -19.03
CA LEU A 74 11.68 -2.50 -18.81
C LEU A 74 10.84 -3.54 -18.04
N TYR A 75 11.06 -4.83 -18.31
CA TYR A 75 10.39 -5.95 -17.65
C TYR A 75 11.40 -7.09 -17.44
N PRO A 76 11.40 -7.78 -16.29
CA PRO A 76 10.54 -7.57 -15.12
C PRO A 76 10.99 -6.40 -14.23
N ASP A 77 12.26 -6.00 -14.28
CA ASP A 77 12.89 -5.04 -13.36
C ASP A 77 12.14 -3.69 -13.25
N GLY A 78 11.82 -3.07 -14.39
CA GLY A 78 11.10 -1.80 -14.41
C GLY A 78 9.67 -1.90 -13.89
N PHE A 79 8.97 -3.00 -14.18
CA PHE A 79 7.64 -3.27 -13.62
C PHE A 79 7.71 -3.45 -12.10
N SER A 80 8.68 -4.22 -11.60
CA SER A 80 8.91 -4.41 -10.16
C SER A 80 9.22 -3.10 -9.45
N ALA A 81 10.05 -2.24 -10.06
CA ALA A 81 10.33 -0.90 -9.52
C ALA A 81 9.09 0.00 -9.51
N GLY A 82 8.27 -0.03 -10.56
CA GLY A 82 7.00 0.68 -10.61
C GLY A 82 6.05 0.23 -9.50
N CYS A 83 5.86 -1.08 -9.35
CA CYS A 83 5.03 -1.67 -8.30
C CYS A 83 5.54 -1.36 -6.89
N ALA A 84 6.85 -1.19 -6.69
CA ALA A 84 7.42 -0.79 -5.40
C ALA A 84 7.11 0.67 -5.03
N LEU A 85 6.85 1.55 -6.02
CA LEU A 85 6.54 2.97 -5.79
C LEU A 85 5.04 3.26 -5.69
N ALA A 86 4.19 2.31 -6.04
CA ALA A 86 2.75 2.53 -6.12
C ALA A 86 2.01 2.52 -4.75
N PRO A 87 2.34 1.64 -3.78
CA PRO A 87 1.62 1.56 -2.50
C PRO A 87 1.75 2.82 -1.65
N THR A 88 0.62 3.31 -1.12
CA THR A 88 0.57 4.50 -0.28
C THR A 88 0.46 4.15 1.22
N SER A 89 1.13 4.91 2.11
CA SER A 89 0.95 4.75 3.56
C SER A 89 -0.24 5.57 4.09
N VAL A 90 -1.33 4.89 4.41
CA VAL A 90 -2.53 5.53 4.99
C VAL A 90 -2.29 6.09 6.40
N GLY A 91 -1.46 5.44 7.22
CA GLY A 91 -1.24 5.82 8.62
C GLY A 91 -0.59 7.20 8.80
N ILE A 92 0.41 7.54 7.98
CA ILE A 92 1.05 8.87 8.01
C ILE A 92 0.06 9.95 7.56
N SER A 93 -0.71 9.66 6.49
CA SER A 93 -1.71 10.59 5.94
C SER A 93 -2.81 10.91 6.95
N ILE A 94 -3.31 9.89 7.65
CA ILE A 94 -4.27 10.03 8.75
C ILE A 94 -3.71 10.94 9.84
N LYS A 95 -2.48 10.67 10.30
CA LYS A 95 -1.86 11.45 11.37
C LYS A 95 -1.76 12.92 11.01
N LEU A 96 -1.21 13.22 9.83
CA LEU A 96 -1.04 14.59 9.35
C LEU A 96 -2.37 15.32 9.16
N LEU A 97 -3.39 14.64 8.61
CA LEU A 97 -4.73 15.21 8.46
C LEU A 97 -5.42 15.41 9.82
N GLY A 98 -5.15 14.53 10.79
CA GLY A 98 -5.62 14.64 12.18
C GLY A 98 -5.01 15.84 12.89
N ASP A 99 -3.69 15.97 12.82
CA ASP A 99 -2.92 17.09 13.37
C ASP A 99 -3.38 18.42 12.75
N ALA A 100 -3.69 18.43 11.46
CA ALA A 100 -4.25 19.58 10.75
C ALA A 100 -5.76 19.83 11.00
N LYS A 101 -6.45 18.96 11.76
CA LYS A 101 -7.90 18.98 11.98
C LYS A 101 -8.73 18.92 10.68
N MET A 102 -8.19 18.29 9.64
CA MET A 102 -8.79 18.21 8.30
C MET A 102 -9.41 16.84 7.99
N LEU A 103 -9.39 15.88 8.92
CA LEU A 103 -9.95 14.53 8.71
C LEU A 103 -11.41 14.53 8.21
N ASN A 104 -12.25 15.42 8.74
CA ASN A 104 -13.68 15.50 8.40
C ASN A 104 -13.98 16.39 7.18
N SER A 105 -12.96 17.03 6.61
CA SER A 105 -13.09 17.85 5.40
C SER A 105 -13.35 16.97 4.17
N MET A 106 -13.90 17.56 3.11
CA MET A 106 -14.11 16.86 1.84
C MET A 106 -12.80 16.31 1.27
N ALA A 107 -11.72 17.08 1.34
CA ALA A 107 -10.39 16.65 0.89
C ALA A 107 -9.87 15.50 1.75
N GLY A 108 -9.91 15.62 3.07
CA GLY A 108 -9.46 14.58 4.01
C GLY A 108 -10.21 13.25 3.85
N GLN A 109 -11.55 13.29 3.78
CA GLN A 109 -12.36 12.10 3.55
C GLN A 109 -12.08 11.47 2.18
N THR A 110 -11.85 12.29 1.14
CA THR A 110 -11.51 11.77 -0.20
C THR A 110 -10.16 11.08 -0.19
N THR A 111 -9.14 11.66 0.45
CA THR A 111 -7.80 11.08 0.58
C THR A 111 -7.82 9.78 1.38
N LEU A 112 -8.51 9.74 2.53
CA LEU A 112 -8.64 8.49 3.32
C LEU A 112 -9.36 7.40 2.52
N THR A 113 -10.45 7.75 1.84
CA THR A 113 -11.20 6.79 1.02
C THR A 113 -10.34 6.27 -0.13
N ALA A 114 -9.58 7.15 -0.80
CA ALA A 114 -8.69 6.77 -1.88
C ALA A 114 -7.57 5.84 -1.40
N ALA A 115 -6.98 6.11 -0.23
CA ALA A 115 -5.93 5.28 0.35
C ALA A 115 -6.40 3.85 0.66
N PHE A 116 -7.63 3.66 1.15
CA PHE A 116 -8.18 2.31 1.35
C PHE A 116 -8.46 1.56 0.04
N ILE A 117 -8.84 2.27 -1.02
CA ILE A 117 -8.99 1.65 -2.34
C ILE A 117 -7.60 1.25 -2.89
N ASP A 118 -6.59 2.10 -2.69
CA ASP A 118 -5.20 1.82 -3.07
C ASP A 118 -4.60 0.60 -2.34
N ASP A 119 -4.98 0.34 -1.09
CA ASP A 119 -4.55 -0.87 -0.35
C ASP A 119 -4.99 -2.16 -1.08
N VAL A 120 -6.19 -2.18 -1.67
CA VAL A 120 -6.67 -3.32 -2.46
C VAL A 120 -5.84 -3.48 -3.73
N PHE A 121 -5.53 -2.38 -4.43
CA PHE A 121 -4.65 -2.43 -5.60
C PHE A 121 -3.25 -2.90 -5.25
N SER A 122 -2.72 -2.46 -4.10
CA SER A 122 -1.41 -2.87 -3.61
C SER A 122 -1.32 -4.37 -3.33
N LEU A 123 -2.37 -4.99 -2.76
CA LEU A 123 -2.44 -6.45 -2.60
C LEU A 123 -2.49 -7.20 -3.93
N VAL A 124 -3.19 -6.65 -4.93
CA VAL A 124 -3.21 -7.21 -6.29
C VAL A 124 -1.82 -7.14 -6.92
N LEU A 125 -1.15 -5.99 -6.84
CA LEU A 125 0.21 -5.80 -7.34
C LEU A 125 1.20 -6.73 -6.64
N LEU A 126 1.08 -6.91 -5.32
CA LEU A 126 1.87 -7.85 -4.56
C LEU A 126 1.69 -9.28 -5.10
N GLY A 127 0.46 -9.71 -5.34
CA GLY A 127 0.19 -11.03 -5.94
C GLY A 127 0.80 -11.19 -7.34
N LEU A 128 0.75 -10.14 -8.16
CA LEU A 128 1.41 -10.14 -9.48
C LEU A 128 2.93 -10.24 -9.37
N LEU A 129 3.55 -9.53 -8.42
CA LEU A 129 4.98 -9.60 -8.17
C LEU A 129 5.40 -10.97 -7.63
N SER A 130 4.64 -11.56 -6.70
CA SER A 130 4.88 -12.92 -6.22
C SER A 130 4.84 -13.93 -7.36
N SER A 131 3.81 -13.85 -8.22
CA SER A 131 3.71 -14.74 -9.39
C SER A 131 4.85 -14.55 -10.39
N LEU A 132 5.35 -13.31 -10.54
CA LEU A 132 6.48 -13.01 -11.39
C LEU A 132 7.80 -13.55 -10.83
N ALA A 133 7.98 -13.47 -9.51
CA ALA A 133 9.13 -14.03 -8.82
C ALA A 133 9.17 -15.56 -8.93
N ASP A 134 8.05 -16.24 -8.67
CA ASP A 134 7.95 -17.69 -8.80
C ASP A 134 8.18 -18.16 -10.25
N GLY A 135 7.64 -17.42 -11.23
CA GLY A 135 7.85 -17.70 -12.65
C GLY A 135 9.31 -17.55 -13.09
N ALA A 136 10.06 -16.62 -12.50
CA ALA A 136 11.48 -16.44 -12.75
C ALA A 136 12.34 -17.56 -12.14
N GLU A 137 11.98 -18.06 -10.95
CA GLU A 137 12.68 -19.16 -10.28
C GLU A 137 12.54 -20.49 -11.05
N ASN A 138 11.39 -20.76 -11.66
CA ASN A 138 11.16 -21.98 -12.44
C ASN A 138 11.87 -22.03 -13.81
N LEU A 139 12.46 -20.91 -14.27
CA LEU A 139 13.18 -20.80 -15.53
C LEU A 139 14.71 -20.71 -15.35
N ALA A 140 15.19 -20.62 -14.11
CA ALA A 140 16.61 -20.60 -13.74
C ALA A 140 17.13 -22.00 -13.38
#